data_AF-A0A835LR53-F1
#
_entry.id   AF-A0A835LR53-F1
#
_cell.length_a   1.000
_cell.length_b   1.000
_cell.length_c   1.000
_cell.angle_alpha   90.00
_cell.angle_beta   90.00
_cell.angle_gamma   90.00
#
_symmetry.space_group_name_H-M   'P 1'
#
loop_
_entity.id
_entity.type
_entity.pdbx_description
1 polymer ?
#
loop_
_entity_poly.entity_id
_entity_poly.type
_entity_poly.pdbx_seq_one_letter_code
_entity_poly.pdbx_strand_id
1 'polypeptide(L)'
;MRKVATYFAEALARHIYGLYPQPSLDSSFSDILQIHFYETCPHLKFAHFTANQAILDSFTDSNRVHIIDFSMKQGIQWSALMQALAMRPNGPPSFRLTGIGPPQPDNIDALQQVGWKLAQFAKNLHVEFEYRGFVCNSLADLDASILDLRPGETVVVNSMFELHQLLAQPNAIDNVLGTIKEMKPKIVTIVEEEANHNGPI
;
A
#
# COMPACT_ATOMS: atom_id res chain seq x y z
N MET A 1 -9.97 -24.17 18.48
CA MET A 1 -8.75 -25.02 18.60
C MET A 1 -8.46 -25.90 17.40
N ARG A 2 -9.42 -26.68 16.84
CA ARG A 2 -9.14 -27.61 15.72
C ARG A 2 -8.43 -26.97 14.52
N LYS A 3 -8.93 -25.84 14.00
CA LYS A 3 -8.32 -25.14 12.84
C LYS A 3 -6.86 -24.75 13.09
N VAL A 4 -6.59 -24.10 14.23
CA VAL A 4 -5.23 -23.69 14.62
C VAL A 4 -4.31 -24.90 14.69
N ALA A 5 -4.72 -25.97 15.39
CA ALA A 5 -3.92 -27.19 15.49
C ALA A 5 -3.62 -27.81 14.11
N THR A 6 -4.59 -27.79 13.19
CA THR A 6 -4.40 -28.28 11.81
C THR A 6 -3.33 -27.48 11.07
N TYR A 7 -3.41 -26.14 11.05
CA TYR A 7 -2.43 -25.32 10.34
C TYR A 7 -1.02 -25.42 10.92
N PHE A 8 -0.88 -25.44 12.25
CA PHE A 8 0.42 -25.59 12.90
C PHE A 8 1.02 -26.98 12.67
N ALA A 9 0.22 -28.05 12.77
CA ALA A 9 0.69 -29.41 12.49
C ALA A 9 1.14 -29.56 11.02
N GLU A 10 0.40 -28.98 10.08
CA GLU A 10 0.77 -28.97 8.67
C GLU A 10 2.07 -28.18 8.41
N ALA A 11 2.20 -26.99 9.00
CA ALA A 11 3.42 -26.18 8.90
C ALA A 11 4.65 -26.91 9.46
N LEU A 12 4.51 -27.59 10.61
CA LEU A 12 5.57 -28.40 11.20
C LEU A 12 5.94 -29.60 10.31
N ALA A 13 4.96 -30.30 9.76
CA ALA A 13 5.21 -31.41 8.84
C ALA A 13 5.98 -30.92 7.59
N ARG A 14 5.55 -29.81 7.00
CA ARG A 14 6.26 -29.18 5.87
C ARG A 14 7.70 -28.83 6.21
N HIS A 15 7.94 -28.28 7.39
CA HIS A 15 9.29 -27.97 7.86
C HIS A 15 10.16 -29.24 8.00
N ILE A 16 9.65 -30.30 8.65
CA ILE A 16 10.35 -31.58 8.82
C ILE A 16 10.74 -32.19 7.47
N TYR A 17 9.85 -32.12 6.49
CA TYR A 17 10.08 -32.69 5.15
C TYR A 17 10.76 -31.71 4.18
N GLY A 18 11.09 -30.48 4.59
CA GLY A 18 11.70 -29.48 3.73
C GLY A 18 10.82 -29.01 2.57
N LEU A 19 9.50 -29.01 2.74
CA LEU A 19 8.53 -28.61 1.72
C LEU A 19 8.18 -27.12 1.87
N TYR A 20 8.58 -26.31 0.88
CA TYR A 20 8.33 -24.87 0.84
C TYR A 20 7.50 -24.52 -0.40
N PRO A 21 6.16 -24.71 -0.35
CA PRO A 21 5.31 -24.39 -1.49
C PRO A 21 5.36 -22.90 -1.78
N GLN A 22 5.49 -22.55 -3.06
CA GLN A 22 5.33 -21.17 -3.52
C GLN A 22 3.87 -20.72 -3.32
N PRO A 23 3.61 -19.44 -3.01
CA PRO A 23 2.26 -18.91 -2.99
C PRO A 23 1.62 -19.14 -4.38
N SER A 24 0.62 -20.01 -4.44
CA SER A 24 -0.03 -20.43 -5.70
C SER A 24 -1.43 -19.86 -5.85
N LEU A 25 -1.77 -18.83 -5.08
CA LEU A 25 -3.09 -18.21 -5.16
C LEU A 25 -3.15 -17.37 -6.45
N ASP A 26 -4.16 -17.66 -7.27
CA ASP A 26 -4.56 -16.81 -8.38
C ASP A 26 -4.80 -15.38 -7.87
N SER A 27 -4.21 -14.39 -8.54
CA SER A 27 -4.30 -12.97 -8.18
C SER A 27 -5.77 -12.53 -8.05
N SER A 28 -6.63 -13.01 -8.95
CA SER A 28 -8.07 -12.71 -8.95
C SER A 28 -8.78 -13.22 -7.70
N PHE A 29 -8.39 -14.39 -7.19
CA PHE A 29 -8.96 -14.95 -5.97
C PHE A 29 -8.46 -14.22 -4.73
N SER A 30 -7.19 -13.79 -4.71
CA SER A 30 -6.64 -12.95 -3.64
C SER A 30 -7.37 -11.62 -3.53
N ASP A 31 -7.69 -10.98 -4.66
CA ASP A 31 -8.46 -9.72 -4.69
C ASP A 31 -9.86 -9.88 -4.11
N ILE A 32 -10.57 -10.96 -4.47
CA ILE A 32 -11.90 -11.27 -3.93
C ILE A 32 -11.84 -11.49 -2.41
N LEU A 33 -10.86 -12.24 -1.93
CA LEU A 33 -10.66 -12.46 -0.49
C LEU A 33 -10.37 -11.16 0.25
N GLN A 34 -9.56 -10.27 -0.35
CA GLN A 34 -9.25 -8.98 0.24
C GLN A 34 -10.50 -8.10 0.35
N ILE A 35 -11.34 -8.04 -0.69
CA ILE A 35 -12.60 -7.29 -0.68
C ILE A 35 -13.53 -7.85 0.41
N HIS A 36 -13.72 -9.17 0.46
CA HIS A 36 -14.56 -9.78 1.49
C HIS A 36 -14.02 -9.55 2.91
N PHE A 37 -12.70 -9.59 3.11
CA PHE A 37 -12.10 -9.25 4.39
C PHE A 37 -12.36 -7.79 4.76
N TYR A 38 -12.22 -6.86 3.81
CA TYR A 38 -12.53 -5.45 4.01
C TYR A 38 -14.00 -5.21 4.39
N GLU A 39 -14.92 -5.95 3.77
CA GLU A 39 -16.36 -5.85 4.04
C GLU A 39 -16.72 -6.38 5.42
N THR A 40 -16.19 -7.54 5.80
CA THR A 40 -16.58 -8.28 7.00
C THR A 40 -15.78 -7.90 8.25
N CYS A 41 -14.58 -7.36 8.10
CA CYS A 41 -13.63 -7.13 9.18
C CYS A 41 -13.27 -5.64 9.32
N PRO A 42 -13.28 -5.06 10.54
CA PRO A 42 -13.04 -3.63 10.71
C PRO A 42 -11.55 -3.24 10.60
N HIS A 43 -10.61 -4.19 10.69
CA HIS A 43 -9.19 -3.90 10.83
C HIS A 43 -8.64 -3.03 9.69
N LEU A 44 -8.87 -3.41 8.43
CA LEU A 44 -8.39 -2.62 7.28
C LEU A 44 -9.12 -1.28 7.15
N LYS A 45 -10.42 -1.24 7.43
CA LYS A 45 -11.20 0.00 7.43
C LYS A 45 -10.67 1.00 8.47
N PHE A 46 -10.40 0.51 9.68
CA PHE A 46 -9.83 1.30 10.77
C PHE A 46 -8.45 1.83 10.38
N ALA A 47 -7.59 0.97 9.84
CA ALA A 47 -6.25 1.35 9.41
C ALA A 47 -6.29 2.40 8.29
N HIS A 48 -7.07 2.18 7.23
CA HIS A 48 -7.24 3.17 6.16
C HIS A 48 -7.83 4.48 6.65
N PHE A 49 -8.86 4.44 7.50
CA PHE A 49 -9.49 5.65 8.05
C PHE A 49 -8.48 6.46 8.87
N THR A 50 -7.72 5.80 9.75
CA THR A 50 -6.73 6.44 10.61
C THR A 50 -5.58 7.04 9.79
N ALA A 51 -5.04 6.28 8.83
CA ALA A 51 -4.02 6.78 7.91
C ALA A 51 -4.54 7.96 7.09
N ASN A 52 -5.72 7.83 6.48
CA ASN A 52 -6.32 8.90 5.69
C ASN A 52 -6.58 10.17 6.52
N GLN A 53 -6.98 10.04 7.78
CA GLN A 53 -7.16 11.21 8.65
C GLN A 53 -5.83 11.95 8.87
N ALA A 54 -4.75 11.23 9.19
CA ALA A 54 -3.42 11.83 9.32
C ALA A 54 -2.95 12.50 8.03
N ILE A 55 -3.22 11.86 6.88
CA ILE A 55 -2.92 12.40 5.55
C ILE A 55 -3.71 13.69 5.27
N LEU A 56 -5.01 13.69 5.53
CA LEU A 56 -5.87 14.87 5.34
C LEU A 56 -5.40 16.04 6.19
N ASP A 57 -5.08 15.79 7.47
CA ASP A 57 -4.58 16.82 8.37
C ASP A 57 -3.29 17.45 7.81
N SER A 58 -2.39 16.62 7.26
CA SER A 58 -1.14 17.08 6.62
C SER A 58 -1.32 17.89 5.33
N PHE A 59 -2.50 17.79 4.69
CA PHE A 59 -2.83 18.45 3.43
C PHE A 59 -3.64 19.73 3.58
N THR A 60 -3.95 20.16 4.81
CA THR A 60 -4.91 21.24 5.09
C THR A 60 -4.66 22.51 4.28
N ASP A 61 -3.38 22.91 4.12
CA ASP A 61 -2.97 24.12 3.37
C ASP A 61 -2.32 23.80 2.01
N SER A 62 -2.37 22.53 1.59
CA SER A 62 -1.72 22.06 0.36
C SER A 62 -2.69 22.10 -0.81
N ASN A 63 -2.27 22.76 -1.90
CA ASN A 63 -3.01 22.82 -3.17
C ASN A 63 -2.57 21.74 -4.17
N ARG A 64 -1.36 21.18 -3.99
CA ARG A 64 -0.83 20.07 -4.79
C ARG A 64 -0.29 19.00 -3.86
N VAL A 65 -0.80 17.79 -3.97
CA VAL A 65 -0.47 16.68 -3.07
C VAL A 65 -0.05 15.46 -3.86
N HIS A 66 0.96 14.75 -3.35
CA HIS A 66 1.47 13.53 -3.95
C HIS A 66 1.59 12.45 -2.89
N ILE A 67 0.88 11.34 -3.10
CA ILE A 67 0.98 10.17 -2.24
C ILE A 67 1.77 9.08 -2.97
N ILE A 68 2.73 8.50 -2.26
CA ILE A 68 3.47 7.32 -2.68
C ILE A 68 3.00 6.17 -1.79
N ASP A 69 2.24 5.24 -2.36
CA ASP A 69 1.67 4.08 -1.70
C ASP A 69 2.53 2.85 -2.00
N PHE A 70 3.16 2.30 -0.98
CA PHE A 70 4.03 1.12 -1.08
C PHE A 70 3.25 -0.18 -1.28
N SER A 71 1.92 -0.13 -1.10
CA SER A 71 1.03 -1.29 -1.04
C SER A 71 -0.20 -1.09 -1.92
N MET A 72 -0.01 -0.79 -3.21
CA MET A 72 -1.15 -0.55 -4.10
C MET A 72 -1.91 -1.86 -4.37
N LYS A 73 -3.09 -1.96 -3.76
CA LYS A 73 -4.06 -3.05 -3.95
C LYS A 73 -5.21 -2.56 -4.83
N GLN A 74 -6.46 -2.84 -4.46
CA GLN A 74 -7.66 -2.42 -5.19
C GLN A 74 -8.00 -0.92 -5.12
N GLY A 75 -7.13 -0.08 -4.54
CA GLY A 75 -7.33 1.38 -4.47
C GLY A 75 -8.43 1.87 -3.51
N ILE A 76 -9.00 1.00 -2.68
CA ILE A 76 -10.15 1.32 -1.80
C ILE A 76 -9.83 2.47 -0.83
N GLN A 77 -8.63 2.49 -0.24
CA GLN A 77 -8.18 3.58 0.64
C GLN A 77 -8.26 4.94 -0.08
N TRP A 78 -7.82 4.96 -1.34
CA TRP A 78 -7.68 6.18 -2.14
C TRP A 78 -9.02 6.70 -2.65
N SER A 79 -9.98 5.82 -2.95
CA SER A 79 -11.36 6.25 -3.23
C SER A 79 -11.97 7.00 -2.05
N ALA A 80 -11.82 6.48 -0.82
CA ALA A 80 -12.31 7.17 0.38
C ALA A 80 -11.59 8.51 0.61
N LEU A 81 -10.27 8.56 0.40
CA LEU A 81 -9.51 9.81 0.52
C LEU A 81 -9.96 10.86 -0.51
N MET A 82 -10.18 10.49 -1.77
CA MET A 82 -10.65 11.41 -2.81
C MET A 82 -11.99 12.04 -2.45
N GLN A 83 -12.92 11.26 -1.87
CA GLN A 83 -14.19 11.80 -1.39
C GLN A 83 -13.98 12.86 -0.32
N ALA A 84 -13.09 12.61 0.64
CA ALA A 84 -12.76 13.58 1.67
C ALA A 84 -12.08 14.84 1.11
N LEU A 85 -11.17 14.68 0.15
CA LEU A 85 -10.50 15.79 -0.54
C LEU A 85 -11.49 16.66 -1.32
N ALA A 86 -12.46 16.06 -2.01
CA ALA A 86 -13.50 16.76 -2.75
C ALA A 86 -14.41 17.63 -1.86
N MET A 87 -14.54 17.27 -0.57
CA MET A 87 -15.34 18.01 0.41
C MET A 87 -14.58 19.11 1.15
N ARG A 88 -13.30 19.36 0.83
CA ARG A 88 -12.51 20.42 1.48
C ARG A 88 -13.17 21.79 1.24
N PRO A 89 -13.19 22.71 2.24
CA PRO A 89 -13.81 24.02 2.10
C PRO A 89 -13.28 24.87 0.94
N ASN A 90 -11.98 24.73 0.63
CA ASN A 90 -11.30 25.46 -0.45
C ASN A 90 -11.32 24.71 -1.79
N GLY A 91 -12.09 23.62 -1.89
CA GLY A 91 -12.07 22.69 -3.01
C GLY A 91 -10.96 21.64 -2.92
N PRO A 92 -11.00 20.61 -3.78
CA PRO A 92 -9.97 19.58 -3.82
C PRO A 92 -8.63 20.13 -4.35
N PRO A 93 -7.49 19.66 -3.80
CA PRO A 93 -6.18 19.92 -4.39
C PRO A 93 -5.99 19.10 -5.68
N SER A 94 -4.97 19.43 -6.47
CA SER A 94 -4.47 18.47 -7.47
C SER A 94 -3.88 17.26 -6.75
N PHE A 95 -4.36 16.07 -7.05
CA PHE A 95 -3.97 14.84 -6.37
C PHE A 95 -3.19 13.91 -7.31
N ARG A 96 -1.92 13.68 -6.97
CA ARG A 96 -1.10 12.67 -7.62
C ARG A 96 -0.95 11.44 -6.73
N LEU A 97 -1.08 10.26 -7.31
CA LEU A 97 -0.94 8.99 -6.62
C LEU A 97 0.04 8.10 -7.37
N THR A 98 1.08 7.67 -6.67
CA THR A 98 2.01 6.67 -7.13
C THR A 98 1.77 5.37 -6.36
N GLY A 99 1.36 4.33 -7.08
CA GLY A 99 1.13 3.01 -6.51
C GLY A 99 2.27 2.06 -6.81
N ILE A 100 2.80 1.39 -5.79
CA ILE A 100 3.81 0.35 -5.94
C ILE A 100 3.17 -1.01 -5.65
N GLY A 101 3.49 -2.01 -6.47
CA GLY A 101 3.01 -3.36 -6.26
C GLY A 101 3.93 -4.42 -6.88
N PRO A 102 3.76 -5.69 -6.49
CA PRO A 102 4.55 -6.79 -7.03
C PRO A 102 4.19 -7.07 -8.49
N PRO A 103 5.10 -7.70 -9.27
CA PRO A 103 4.77 -8.19 -10.59
C PRO A 103 3.63 -9.21 -10.52
N GLN A 104 2.71 -9.16 -11.48
CA GLN A 104 1.63 -10.12 -11.58
C GLN A 104 2.06 -11.33 -12.44
N PRO A 105 1.69 -12.56 -12.04
CA PRO A 105 2.11 -13.78 -12.72
C PRO A 105 1.54 -13.96 -14.13
N ASP A 106 0.48 -13.25 -14.48
CA ASP A 106 -0.30 -13.38 -15.72
C ASP A 106 -0.01 -12.27 -16.75
N ASN A 107 1.03 -11.44 -16.54
CA ASN A 107 1.34 -10.25 -17.34
C ASN A 107 0.17 -9.24 -17.46
N ILE A 108 -0.83 -9.33 -16.59
CA ILE A 108 -1.90 -8.32 -16.52
C ILE A 108 -1.37 -7.13 -15.74
N ASP A 109 -1.48 -5.93 -16.32
CA ASP A 109 -1.13 -4.69 -15.63
C ASP A 109 -2.25 -4.28 -14.64
N ALA A 110 -2.35 -5.02 -13.53
CA ALA A 110 -3.34 -4.79 -12.50
C ALA A 110 -3.22 -3.38 -11.89
N LEU A 111 -2.00 -2.87 -11.73
CA LEU A 111 -1.75 -1.51 -11.24
C LEU A 111 -2.36 -0.46 -12.19
N GLN A 112 -2.21 -0.64 -13.50
CA GLN A 112 -2.82 0.27 -14.48
C GLN A 112 -4.34 0.23 -14.46
N GLN A 113 -4.94 -0.95 -14.25
CA GLN A 113 -6.40 -1.09 -14.13
C GLN A 113 -6.95 -0.36 -12.90
N VAL A 114 -6.26 -0.48 -11.74
CA VAL A 114 -6.61 0.26 -10.53
C VAL A 114 -6.51 1.77 -10.80
N GLY A 115 -5.44 2.21 -11.46
CA GLY A 115 -5.26 3.59 -11.89
C GLY A 115 -6.41 4.13 -12.73
N TRP A 116 -6.88 3.36 -13.73
CA TRP A 116 -8.02 3.75 -14.56
C TRP A 116 -9.32 3.87 -13.77
N LYS A 117 -9.61 2.91 -12.89
CA LYS A 117 -10.80 2.95 -12.01
C LYS A 117 -10.76 4.20 -11.11
N LEU A 118 -9.60 4.50 -10.51
CA LEU A 118 -9.41 5.68 -9.68
C LEU A 118 -9.55 6.98 -10.48
N ALA A 119 -9.03 7.04 -11.70
CA ALA A 119 -9.17 8.22 -12.56
C ALA A 119 -10.62 8.49 -12.98
N GLN A 120 -11.38 7.44 -13.29
CA GLN A 120 -12.83 7.57 -13.55
C GLN A 120 -13.57 8.07 -12.31
N PHE A 121 -13.22 7.55 -11.14
CA PHE A 121 -13.81 7.97 -9.88
C PHE A 121 -13.49 9.44 -9.54
N ALA A 122 -12.22 9.84 -9.69
CA ALA A 122 -11.78 11.22 -9.49
C ALA A 122 -12.51 12.21 -10.40
N LYS A 123 -12.72 11.83 -11.68
CA LYS A 123 -13.49 12.63 -12.64
C LYS A 123 -14.92 12.90 -12.16
N ASN A 124 -15.58 11.90 -11.58
CA ASN A 124 -16.94 12.04 -11.04
C ASN A 124 -16.99 12.95 -9.79
N LEU A 125 -15.86 13.06 -9.07
CA LEU A 125 -15.71 13.93 -7.91
C LEU A 125 -15.14 15.32 -8.25
N HIS A 126 -14.86 15.58 -9.53
CA HIS A 126 -14.19 16.81 -9.99
C HIS A 126 -12.83 17.06 -9.32
N VAL A 127 -12.09 15.99 -9.01
CA VAL A 127 -10.72 16.05 -8.50
C VAL A 127 -9.74 15.97 -9.67
N GLU A 128 -8.82 16.93 -9.78
CA GLU A 128 -7.69 16.83 -10.71
C GLU A 128 -6.78 15.70 -10.24
N PHE A 129 -6.69 14.63 -11.02
CA PHE A 129 -6.03 13.39 -10.58
C PHE A 129 -5.03 12.87 -11.61
N GLU A 130 -3.86 12.48 -11.12
CA GLU A 130 -2.81 11.80 -11.88
C GLU A 130 -2.40 10.51 -11.16
N TYR A 131 -2.27 9.42 -11.91
CA TYR A 131 -1.86 8.12 -11.38
C TYR A 131 -0.62 7.60 -12.09
N ARG A 132 0.29 6.99 -11.33
CA ARG A 132 1.43 6.23 -11.85
C ARG A 132 1.62 4.93 -11.08
N GLY A 133 1.64 3.80 -11.79
CA GLY A 133 1.95 2.49 -11.21
C GLY A 133 3.43 2.13 -11.40
N PHE A 134 4.06 1.56 -10.39
CA PHE A 134 5.39 0.95 -10.47
C PHE A 134 5.35 -0.49 -10.00
N VAL A 135 5.92 -1.37 -10.83
CA VAL A 135 6.13 -2.76 -10.47
C VAL A 135 7.49 -2.88 -9.79
N CYS A 136 7.52 -3.54 -8.63
CA CYS A 136 8.74 -3.75 -7.87
C CYS A 136 8.71 -5.13 -7.19
N ASN A 137 9.81 -5.87 -7.25
CA ASN A 137 9.93 -7.16 -6.54
C ASN A 137 10.11 -6.97 -5.04
N SER A 138 10.83 -5.92 -4.64
CA SER A 138 11.14 -5.59 -3.26
C SER A 138 11.25 -4.08 -3.13
N LEU A 139 10.58 -3.48 -2.14
CA LEU A 139 10.69 -2.04 -1.90
C LEU A 139 12.13 -1.59 -1.66
N ALA A 140 13.04 -2.49 -1.25
CA ALA A 140 14.46 -2.19 -1.08
C ALA A 140 15.17 -1.81 -2.40
N ASP A 141 14.58 -2.15 -3.55
CA ASP A 141 15.09 -1.79 -4.88
C ASP A 141 14.54 -0.42 -5.36
N LEU A 142 13.72 0.25 -4.55
CA LEU A 142 13.09 1.51 -4.91
C LEU A 142 14.08 2.68 -4.83
N ASP A 143 14.18 3.43 -5.93
CA ASP A 143 14.94 4.68 -6.01
C ASP A 143 13.98 5.88 -6.00
N ALA A 144 14.28 6.92 -5.20
CA ALA A 144 13.44 8.12 -5.12
C ALA A 144 13.40 8.90 -6.46
N SER A 145 14.45 8.81 -7.28
CA SER A 145 14.56 9.52 -8.56
C SER A 145 13.53 9.09 -9.59
N ILE A 146 13.07 7.83 -9.55
CA ILE A 146 12.09 7.32 -10.51
C ILE A 146 10.65 7.77 -10.18
N LEU A 147 10.41 8.23 -8.95
CA LEU A 147 9.08 8.62 -8.44
C LEU A 147 8.60 9.99 -8.94
N ASP A 148 9.44 10.70 -9.71
CA ASP A 148 9.13 12.00 -10.31
C ASP A 148 8.63 13.00 -9.24
N LEU A 149 9.44 13.28 -8.22
CA LEU A 149 9.07 14.23 -7.16
C LEU A 149 9.09 15.66 -7.72
N ARG A 150 7.97 16.37 -7.66
CA ARG A 150 7.81 17.69 -8.30
C ARG A 150 7.88 18.82 -7.27
N PRO A 151 8.58 19.92 -7.57
CA PRO A 151 8.57 21.11 -6.72
C PRO A 151 7.15 21.63 -6.47
N GLY A 152 6.89 22.03 -5.22
CA GLY A 152 5.60 22.58 -4.78
C GLY A 152 4.53 21.55 -4.43
N GLU A 153 4.81 20.25 -4.58
CA GLU A 153 3.92 19.19 -4.09
C GLU A 153 4.20 18.85 -2.63
N THR A 154 3.14 18.64 -1.85
CA THR A 154 3.25 18.04 -0.52
C THR A 154 3.29 16.53 -0.68
N VAL A 155 4.43 15.92 -0.39
CA VAL A 155 4.66 14.48 -0.54
C VAL A 155 4.29 13.74 0.75
N VAL A 156 3.63 12.60 0.61
CA VAL A 156 3.30 11.67 1.69
C VAL A 156 3.71 10.26 1.26
N VAL A 157 4.26 9.49 2.19
CA VAL A 157 4.50 8.06 2.00
C VAL A 157 3.50 7.27 2.84
N ASN A 158 2.85 6.29 2.23
CA ASN A 158 1.93 5.37 2.90
C ASN A 158 2.44 3.93 2.75
N SER A 159 2.55 3.23 3.87
CA SER A 159 2.97 1.82 3.92
C SER A 159 1.96 1.01 4.75
N MET A 160 1.30 0.04 4.11
CA MET A 160 0.35 -0.86 4.75
C MET A 160 0.87 -2.29 4.69
N PHE A 161 1.38 -2.81 5.81
CA PHE A 161 1.85 -4.19 5.95
C PHE A 161 3.00 -4.56 4.98
N GLU A 162 3.92 -3.63 4.73
CA GLU A 162 5.03 -3.86 3.79
C GLU A 162 6.41 -3.88 4.47
N LEU A 163 6.61 -3.18 5.59
CA LEU A 163 7.93 -3.05 6.21
C LEU A 163 8.38 -4.35 6.88
N HIS A 164 7.46 -5.12 7.47
CA HIS A 164 7.82 -6.39 8.10
C HIS A 164 8.44 -7.39 7.11
N GLN A 165 8.06 -7.35 5.84
CA GLN A 165 8.58 -8.24 4.79
C GLN A 165 10.07 -7.97 4.51
N LEU A 166 10.51 -6.73 4.71
CA LEU A 166 11.91 -6.32 4.50
C LEU A 166 12.86 -6.94 5.52
N LEU A 167 12.35 -7.36 6.68
CA LEU A 167 13.16 -8.00 7.73
C LEU A 167 13.71 -9.36 7.31
N ALA A 168 13.16 -9.98 6.26
CA ALA A 168 13.69 -11.21 5.68
C ALA A 168 15.00 -11.01 4.89
N GLN A 169 15.36 -9.76 4.57
CA GLN A 169 16.52 -9.42 3.75
C GLN A 169 17.47 -8.48 4.52
N PRO A 170 18.77 -8.77 4.59
CA PRO A 170 19.73 -7.87 5.24
C PRO A 170 19.70 -6.45 4.65
N ASN A 171 19.71 -5.43 5.51
CA ASN A 171 19.75 -4.00 5.15
C ASN A 171 18.55 -3.46 4.34
N ALA A 172 17.56 -4.31 3.99
CA ALA A 172 16.44 -3.89 3.15
C ALA A 172 15.59 -2.79 3.82
N ILE A 173 15.36 -2.89 5.13
CA ILE A 173 14.63 -1.86 5.87
C ILE A 173 15.40 -0.53 5.89
N ASP A 174 16.71 -0.56 6.11
CA ASP A 174 17.55 0.64 6.13
C ASP A 174 17.58 1.33 4.77
N ASN A 175 17.66 0.54 3.69
CA ASN A 175 17.58 1.06 2.32
C ASN A 175 16.25 1.77 2.08
N VAL A 176 15.12 1.13 2.40
CA VAL A 176 13.79 1.75 2.23
C VAL A 176 13.63 3.01 3.06
N LEU A 177 14.08 3.00 4.32
CA LEU A 177 14.06 4.19 5.17
C LEU A 177 14.94 5.32 4.61
N GLY A 178 16.08 4.96 4.00
CA GLY A 178 16.94 5.86 3.23
C GLY A 178 16.18 6.52 2.07
N THR A 179 15.53 5.72 1.23
CA THR A 179 14.72 6.21 0.10
C THR A 179 13.58 7.10 0.59
N ILE A 180 12.84 6.72 1.64
CA ILE A 180 11.78 7.57 2.24
C ILE A 180 12.35 8.92 2.68
N LYS A 181 13.55 8.93 3.29
CA LYS A 181 14.19 10.18 3.73
C LYS A 181 14.56 11.08 2.55
N GLU A 182 15.02 10.50 1.45
CA GLU A 182 15.31 11.25 0.21
C GLU A 182 14.07 11.90 -0.39
N MET A 183 12.90 11.26 -0.27
CA MET A 183 11.62 11.82 -0.70
C MET A 183 11.20 13.07 0.10
N LYS A 184 11.77 13.27 1.30
CA LYS A 184 11.43 14.37 2.23
C LYS A 184 9.92 14.54 2.44
N PRO A 185 9.18 13.47 2.80
CA PRO A 185 7.74 13.54 2.93
C PRO A 185 7.33 14.43 4.11
N LYS A 186 6.15 15.02 4.00
CA LYS A 186 5.51 15.78 5.08
C LYS A 186 5.15 14.88 6.25
N ILE A 187 4.62 13.69 5.95
CA ILE A 187 4.35 12.62 6.92
C ILE A 187 4.60 11.25 6.27
N VAL A 188 4.82 10.24 7.10
CA VAL A 188 4.83 8.83 6.71
C VAL A 188 3.76 8.12 7.53
N THR A 189 2.80 7.46 6.87
CA THR A 189 1.83 6.58 7.53
C THR A 189 2.31 5.13 7.44
N ILE A 190 2.38 4.46 8.59
CA ILE A 190 2.81 3.07 8.70
C ILE A 190 1.72 2.30 9.41
N VAL A 191 1.26 1.22 8.81
CA VAL A 191 0.37 0.24 9.42
C VAL A 191 1.08 -1.11 9.38
N GLU A 192 1.23 -1.73 10.55
CA GLU A 192 1.87 -3.03 10.70
C GLU A 192 1.10 -3.90 11.69
N GLU A 193 1.38 -5.21 11.67
CA GLU A 193 0.84 -6.16 12.64
C GLU A 193 1.60 -6.09 13.96
N GLU A 194 0.88 -6.01 15.08
CA GLU A 194 1.46 -6.07 16.42
C GLU A 194 1.74 -7.54 16.80
N ALA A 195 2.91 -8.05 16.41
CA ALA A 195 3.34 -9.40 16.75
C ALA A 195 4.87 -9.54 16.79
N ASN A 196 5.37 -10.38 17.70
CA ASN A 196 6.78 -10.75 17.77
C ASN A 196 6.98 -12.15 17.15
N HIS A 197 7.01 -12.22 15.82
CA HIS A 197 7.15 -13.47 15.05
C HIS A 197 8.54 -13.63 14.40
N ASN A 198 9.50 -12.76 14.71
CA ASN A 198 10.83 -12.72 14.08
C ASN A 198 11.98 -12.79 15.10
N GLY A 199 11.70 -13.27 16.33
CA GLY A 199 12.72 -13.50 17.34
C GLY A 199 13.74 -14.57 16.89
N PRO A 200 14.96 -14.57 17.46
CA PRO A 200 15.92 -15.63 17.20
C PRO A 200 15.34 -17.00 17.58
N ILE A 201 15.63 -18.01 16.76
CA ILE A 201 15.32 -19.43 17.03
C ILE A 201 16.31 -19.97 18.06
#